data_AF-A0A6A5H6A8-F1
#
_entry.id   AF-A0A6A5H6A8-F1
#
_cell.length_a   1.000
_cell.length_b   1.000
_cell.length_c   1.000
_cell.angle_alpha   90.00
_cell.angle_beta   90.00
_cell.angle_gamma   90.00
#
_symmetry.space_group_name_H-M   'P 1'
#
loop_
_entity.id
_entity.type
_entity.pdbx_description
1 polymer ?
#
loop_
_entity_poly.entity_id
_entity_poly.type
_entity_poly.pdbx_seq_one_letter_code
_entity_poly.pdbx_strand_id
1 'polypeptide(L)'
;MQKYSPINIFLKTFSVISQMTSGRIWMLDCFLNTVVGVKVEKITTRRLWLLEEIFKRRLHDLIHSQLIGTNGTHIQTVIGLEEACDGCEKCSNIAKKCIEYGPLRFSTLQTMTYSKNYKKLHVTDKLFEDIAEYCISKSKNKEECFKELDKTILSAISCDKLAIWISETRVIPDEEMRDHMHMPREVIDTILRKWNVKSIKLNILHYTNESECRIEWLQYDYFTRVRLKDPYWETKQSDLKFNHVEVSLSYSLDCVKGLGNLPGETEPPAGYDNFIPNIRRLFPTDQILMELTHWYFVPKIDIEKKMSTILKVVTMEIHKKLSLDIKFFVESGIVKMLNEETNRVELLGVASGYVHQEKRLHCFKKSSPFNGNHGPEVFLDNRWIGRRFQMRNTVNQFNFNLDVYIKEKELEEKFDKELLQEYPNSFVGHFFA
;
A
#
# COMPACT_ATOMS: atom_id res chain seq x y z
N MET A 1 -21.92 -47.03 5.96
CA MET A 1 -21.00 -46.16 5.20
C MET A 1 -21.83 -45.22 4.33
N GLN A 2 -22.20 -44.05 4.84
CA GLN A 2 -22.81 -42.99 4.03
C GLN A 2 -21.69 -42.24 3.30
N LYS A 3 -21.70 -42.32 1.97
CA LYS A 3 -20.86 -41.49 1.10
C LYS A 3 -21.40 -40.05 1.18
N TYR A 4 -20.72 -39.19 1.93
CA TYR A 4 -20.94 -37.75 1.82
C TYR A 4 -20.47 -37.29 0.44
N SER A 5 -21.36 -36.60 -0.27
CA SER A 5 -21.06 -35.90 -1.52
C SER A 5 -19.94 -34.88 -1.29
N PRO A 6 -18.96 -34.71 -2.19
CA PRO A 6 -17.93 -33.70 -2.04
C PRO A 6 -18.58 -32.31 -2.12
N ILE A 7 -18.65 -31.64 -0.98
CA ILE A 7 -18.98 -30.22 -0.91
C ILE A 7 -17.76 -29.48 -1.46
N ASN A 8 -17.82 -28.97 -2.69
CA ASN A 8 -16.79 -28.11 -3.25
C ASN A 8 -16.79 -26.78 -2.49
N ILE A 9 -15.97 -26.66 -1.44
CA ILE A 9 -15.76 -25.39 -0.75
C ILE A 9 -14.65 -24.61 -1.46
N PHE A 10 -15.01 -23.49 -2.09
CA PHE A 10 -14.05 -22.56 -2.68
C PHE A 10 -13.59 -21.57 -1.61
N LEU A 11 -12.33 -21.65 -1.21
CA LEU A 11 -11.75 -20.66 -0.29
C LEU A 11 -11.12 -19.54 -1.13
N LYS A 12 -11.88 -18.46 -1.28
CA LYS A 12 -11.49 -17.30 -2.11
C LYS A 12 -10.25 -16.57 -1.62
N THR A 13 -9.88 -16.68 -0.35
CA THR A 13 -8.66 -16.03 0.20
C THR A 13 -8.20 -16.75 1.46
N PHE A 14 -6.94 -17.19 1.47
CA PHE A 14 -6.24 -17.61 2.67
C PHE A 14 -5.22 -16.53 3.06
N SER A 15 -5.27 -16.06 4.31
CA SER A 15 -4.34 -15.06 4.83
C SER A 15 -3.68 -15.58 6.10
N VAL A 16 -2.35 -15.70 6.08
CA VAL A 16 -1.56 -16.05 7.26
C VAL A 16 -0.98 -14.77 7.82
N ILE A 17 -1.28 -14.51 9.10
CA ILE A 17 -0.68 -13.46 9.92
C ILE A 17 0.12 -14.17 11.02
N SER A 18 1.31 -13.66 11.33
CA SER A 18 2.40 -14.29 12.11
C SER A 18 2.09 -14.74 13.55
N GLN A 19 0.82 -14.82 13.96
CA GLN A 19 0.41 -15.13 15.35
C GLN A 19 -0.03 -16.60 15.57
N MET A 20 0.04 -17.48 14.57
CA MET A 20 -0.42 -18.87 14.69
C MET A 20 0.72 -19.86 14.96
N THR A 21 0.53 -20.78 15.90
CA THR A 21 1.49 -21.85 16.24
C THR A 21 1.43 -23.03 15.25
N SER A 22 2.57 -23.69 15.04
CA SER A 22 2.79 -24.72 14.00
C SER A 22 1.79 -25.88 13.99
N GLY A 23 1.40 -26.38 15.16
CA GLY A 23 0.45 -27.49 15.27
C GLY A 23 -0.97 -27.13 14.83
N ARG A 24 -1.38 -25.87 15.02
CA ARG A 24 -2.73 -25.40 14.64
C ARG A 24 -2.84 -25.11 13.14
N ILE A 25 -1.77 -24.58 12.52
CA ILE A 25 -1.73 -24.36 11.06
C ILE A 25 -1.71 -25.69 10.32
N TRP A 26 -0.88 -26.65 10.75
CA TRP A 26 -0.80 -27.95 10.08
C TRP A 26 -2.13 -28.72 10.13
N MET A 27 -2.81 -28.72 11.29
CA MET A 27 -4.15 -29.33 11.39
C MET A 27 -5.18 -28.62 10.50
N LEU A 28 -5.13 -27.29 10.42
CA LEU A 28 -6.03 -26.52 9.57
C LEU A 28 -5.78 -26.79 8.08
N ASP A 29 -4.52 -26.80 7.65
CA ASP A 29 -4.15 -27.02 6.24
C ASP A 29 -4.48 -28.45 5.79
N CYS A 30 -4.18 -29.45 6.62
CA CYS A 30 -4.59 -30.84 6.37
C CYS A 30 -6.12 -31.00 6.37
N PHE A 31 -6.84 -30.32 7.26
CA PHE A 31 -8.31 -30.37 7.27
C PHE A 31 -8.89 -29.73 6.01
N LEU A 32 -8.44 -28.53 5.64
CA LEU A 32 -8.95 -27.78 4.48
C LEU A 32 -8.68 -28.52 3.16
N ASN A 33 -7.51 -29.12 2.98
CA ASN A 33 -7.22 -29.85 1.75
C ASN A 33 -7.75 -31.28 1.76
N THR A 34 -7.42 -32.05 2.79
CA THR A 34 -7.62 -33.51 2.76
C THR A 34 -9.05 -33.90 3.11
N VAL A 35 -9.70 -33.15 4.02
CA VAL A 35 -11.06 -33.46 4.48
C VAL A 35 -12.10 -32.68 3.68
N VAL A 36 -11.83 -31.41 3.39
CA VAL A 36 -12.81 -30.50 2.75
C VAL A 36 -12.61 -30.39 1.24
N GLY A 37 -11.42 -30.69 0.69
CA GLY A 37 -11.16 -30.60 -0.75
C GLY A 37 -11.15 -29.16 -1.27
N VAL A 38 -10.68 -28.21 -0.44
CA VAL A 38 -10.69 -26.78 -0.77
C VAL A 38 -9.79 -26.46 -1.96
N LYS A 39 -10.32 -25.68 -2.91
CA LYS A 39 -9.54 -25.10 -4.01
C LYS A 39 -9.13 -23.68 -3.65
N VAL A 40 -7.83 -23.47 -3.43
CA VAL A 40 -7.28 -22.15 -3.08
C VAL A 40 -6.96 -21.36 -4.35
N GLU A 41 -7.68 -20.25 -4.55
CA GLU A 41 -7.45 -19.35 -5.69
C GLU A 41 -6.48 -18.20 -5.37
N LYS A 42 -6.41 -17.81 -4.08
CA LYS A 42 -5.60 -16.68 -3.64
C LYS A 42 -4.92 -16.95 -2.30
N ILE A 43 -3.61 -16.75 -2.29
CA ILE A 43 -2.78 -16.77 -1.10
C ILE A 43 -2.18 -15.38 -0.91
N THR A 44 -2.29 -14.84 0.29
CA THR A 44 -1.62 -13.60 0.67
C THR A 44 -0.97 -13.79 2.03
N THR A 45 0.34 -13.83 2.04
CA THR A 45 1.16 -13.88 3.24
C THR A 45 1.81 -12.52 3.47
N ARG A 46 2.06 -12.20 4.74
CA ARG A 46 2.75 -10.97 5.13
C ARG A 46 3.54 -11.20 6.40
N ARG A 47 4.66 -10.49 6.53
CA ARG A 47 5.53 -10.56 7.70
C ARG A 47 5.99 -11.99 8.01
N LEU A 48 6.16 -12.82 6.96
CA LEU A 48 6.66 -14.18 7.15
C LEU A 48 8.09 -14.18 7.69
N TRP A 49 8.81 -13.11 7.41
CA TRP A 49 10.16 -12.87 7.89
C TRP A 49 10.27 -12.57 9.39
N LEU A 50 9.16 -12.23 10.07
CA LEU A 50 9.15 -12.12 11.55
C LEU A 50 9.14 -13.48 12.24
N LEU A 51 8.95 -14.56 11.47
CA LEU A 51 8.96 -15.91 11.99
C LEU A 51 10.39 -16.43 12.09
N GLU A 52 10.64 -17.29 13.07
CA GLU A 52 11.91 -18.04 13.16
C GLU A 52 12.20 -18.77 11.85
N GLU A 53 13.45 -18.78 11.40
CA GLU A 53 13.87 -19.32 10.10
C GLU A 53 13.37 -20.74 9.84
N ILE A 54 13.46 -21.62 10.84
CA ILE A 54 12.99 -23.01 10.74
C ILE A 54 11.48 -23.04 10.49
N PHE A 55 10.71 -22.22 11.20
CA PHE A 55 9.27 -22.17 11.05
C PHE A 55 8.86 -21.51 9.73
N LYS A 56 9.52 -20.41 9.34
CA LYS A 56 9.34 -19.72 8.05
C LYS A 56 9.49 -20.67 6.88
N ARG A 57 10.57 -21.47 6.85
CA ARG A 57 10.83 -22.46 5.80
C ARG A 57 9.80 -23.58 5.79
N ARG A 58 9.45 -24.12 6.96
CA ARG A 58 8.41 -25.16 7.08
C ARG A 58 7.05 -24.66 6.59
N LEU A 59 6.64 -23.46 6.99
CA LEU A 59 5.39 -22.85 6.55
C LEU A 59 5.38 -22.64 5.03
N HIS A 60 6.47 -22.12 4.46
CA HIS A 60 6.64 -21.99 3.02
C HIS A 60 6.45 -23.33 2.29
N ASP A 61 7.12 -24.39 2.76
CA ASP A 61 7.01 -25.71 2.14
C ASP A 61 5.62 -26.33 2.30
N LEU A 62 4.94 -26.10 3.43
CA LEU A 62 3.56 -26.52 3.65
C LEU A 62 2.60 -25.79 2.71
N ILE A 63 2.75 -24.48 2.53
CA ILE A 63 1.93 -23.69 1.60
C ILE A 63 2.08 -24.26 0.18
N HIS A 64 3.31 -24.55 -0.26
CA HIS A 64 3.53 -25.14 -1.58
C HIS A 64 2.98 -26.56 -1.71
N SER A 65 3.31 -27.45 -0.77
CA SER A 65 2.98 -28.87 -0.88
C SER A 65 1.52 -29.19 -0.60
N GLN A 66 0.91 -28.48 0.35
CA GLN A 66 -0.46 -28.73 0.78
C GLN A 66 -1.43 -27.74 0.11
N LEU A 67 -1.31 -26.43 0.34
CA LEU A 67 -2.32 -25.45 -0.11
C LEU A 67 -2.33 -25.22 -1.63
N ILE A 68 -1.15 -25.07 -2.23
CA ILE A 68 -1.02 -24.92 -3.69
C ILE A 68 -1.14 -26.29 -4.37
N GLY A 69 -0.53 -27.32 -3.75
CA GLY A 69 -0.49 -28.68 -4.25
C GLY A 69 0.39 -28.84 -5.50
N THR A 70 0.51 -30.08 -5.97
CA THR A 70 1.38 -30.46 -7.11
C THR A 70 0.95 -29.81 -8.43
N ASN A 71 -0.35 -29.60 -8.64
CA ASN A 71 -0.86 -29.08 -9.90
C ASN A 71 -1.02 -27.55 -9.90
N GLY A 72 -1.27 -26.90 -8.75
CA GLY A 72 -1.46 -25.45 -8.67
C GLY A 72 -2.43 -24.91 -9.73
N THR A 73 -3.42 -25.70 -10.15
CA THR A 73 -4.28 -25.41 -11.31
C THR A 73 -5.28 -24.30 -11.02
N HIS A 74 -5.64 -24.10 -9.76
CA HIS A 74 -6.66 -23.15 -9.33
C HIS A 74 -6.08 -21.84 -8.80
N ILE A 75 -4.78 -21.80 -8.51
CA ILE A 75 -4.14 -20.61 -7.94
C ILE A 75 -4.03 -19.51 -8.99
N GLN A 76 -4.62 -18.37 -8.69
CA GLN A 76 -4.60 -17.19 -9.54
C GLN A 76 -3.71 -16.09 -8.96
N THR A 77 -3.60 -16.05 -7.63
CA THR A 77 -2.90 -14.98 -6.92
C THR A 77 -2.03 -15.53 -5.80
N VAL A 78 -0.74 -15.18 -5.81
CA VAL A 78 0.17 -15.41 -4.70
C VAL A 78 0.91 -14.12 -4.38
N ILE A 79 0.73 -13.63 -3.15
CA ILE A 79 1.35 -12.38 -2.70
C ILE A 79 2.13 -12.61 -1.41
N GLY A 80 3.39 -12.17 -1.35
CA GLY A 80 4.25 -12.11 -0.16
C GLY A 80 4.92 -13.43 0.24
N LEU A 81 4.79 -14.49 -0.56
CA LEU A 81 5.37 -15.80 -0.22
C LEU A 81 6.90 -15.79 -0.35
N GLU A 82 7.44 -14.95 -1.24
CA GLU A 82 8.90 -14.73 -1.40
C GLU A 82 9.54 -13.91 -0.26
N GLU A 83 8.78 -13.55 0.78
CA GLU A 83 9.37 -13.17 2.08
C GLU A 83 10.03 -14.37 2.79
N ALA A 84 9.61 -15.59 2.45
CA ALA A 84 10.13 -16.84 3.05
C ALA A 84 11.16 -17.58 2.18
N CYS A 85 11.06 -17.45 0.85
CA CYS A 85 11.99 -17.96 -0.15
C CYS A 85 12.56 -16.76 -0.90
N ASP A 86 13.86 -16.55 -0.99
CA ASP A 86 14.42 -15.53 -1.89
C ASP A 86 14.27 -15.97 -3.36
N GLY A 87 13.04 -16.14 -3.83
CA GLY A 87 12.66 -16.62 -5.15
C GLY A 87 13.11 -18.06 -5.49
N CYS A 88 12.72 -19.05 -4.68
CA CYS A 88 13.07 -20.45 -4.96
C CYS A 88 12.35 -21.01 -6.21
N GLU A 89 12.78 -22.18 -6.70
CA GLU A 89 12.20 -22.81 -7.89
C GLU A 89 10.67 -23.01 -7.79
N LYS A 90 10.16 -23.37 -6.62
CA LYS A 90 8.70 -23.50 -6.39
C LYS A 90 7.99 -22.14 -6.55
N CYS A 91 8.60 -21.07 -6.05
CA CYS A 91 8.13 -19.68 -6.16
C CYS A 91 8.14 -19.22 -7.65
N SER A 92 9.23 -19.48 -8.37
CA SER A 92 9.30 -19.19 -9.81
C SER A 92 8.30 -19.99 -10.66
N ASN A 93 8.06 -21.26 -10.33
CA ASN A 93 7.08 -22.09 -11.02
C ASN A 93 5.64 -21.65 -10.77
N ILE A 94 5.33 -21.09 -9.59
CA ILE A 94 4.00 -20.57 -9.30
C ILE A 94 3.77 -19.20 -9.96
N ALA A 95 4.80 -18.35 -10.07
CA ALA A 95 4.73 -17.08 -10.79
C ALA A 95 4.26 -17.30 -12.25
N LYS A 96 4.84 -18.31 -12.92
CA LYS A 96 4.45 -18.74 -14.28
C LYS A 96 2.95 -19.04 -14.43
N LYS A 97 2.27 -19.47 -13.36
CA LYS A 97 0.85 -19.85 -13.38
C LYS A 97 -0.06 -18.68 -13.00
N CYS A 98 0.31 -17.88 -12.01
CA CYS A 98 -0.56 -16.82 -11.45
C CYS A 98 -0.83 -15.65 -12.40
N ILE A 99 -2.04 -15.08 -12.35
CA ILE A 99 -2.36 -13.81 -13.04
C ILE A 99 -1.96 -12.58 -12.19
N GLU A 100 -1.81 -12.75 -10.87
CA GLU A 100 -1.28 -11.76 -9.94
C GLU A 100 -0.19 -12.38 -9.07
N TYR A 101 1.00 -11.76 -9.02
CA TYR A 101 2.16 -12.33 -8.32
C TYR A 101 3.07 -11.28 -7.69
N GLY A 102 3.76 -11.66 -6.60
CA GLY A 102 4.94 -10.97 -6.06
C GLY A 102 4.82 -10.63 -4.56
N PRO A 103 5.60 -9.71 -3.99
CA PRO A 103 6.68 -8.99 -4.66
C PRO A 103 7.72 -9.93 -5.26
N LEU A 104 8.16 -9.62 -6.49
CA LEU A 104 9.21 -10.37 -7.18
C LEU A 104 10.56 -10.16 -6.48
N ARG A 105 11.27 -11.24 -6.21
CA ARG A 105 12.71 -11.24 -5.92
C ARG A 105 13.52 -11.25 -7.21
N PHE A 106 14.77 -10.80 -7.12
CA PHE A 106 15.66 -10.72 -8.26
C PHE A 106 15.94 -12.10 -8.88
N SER A 107 16.12 -13.13 -8.04
CA SER A 107 16.25 -14.53 -8.46
C SER A 107 15.06 -15.02 -9.30
N THR A 108 13.83 -14.74 -8.85
CA THR A 108 12.64 -15.10 -9.63
C THR A 108 12.57 -14.31 -10.93
N LEU A 109 12.85 -13.01 -10.93
CA LEU A 109 12.91 -12.19 -12.13
C LEU A 109 13.87 -12.78 -13.19
N GLN A 110 15.06 -13.22 -12.78
CA GLN A 110 16.04 -13.84 -13.68
C GLN A 110 15.53 -15.13 -14.35
N THR A 111 14.59 -15.84 -13.72
CA THR A 111 13.97 -17.05 -14.28
C THR A 111 12.75 -16.78 -15.16
N MET A 112 12.31 -15.51 -15.27
CA MET A 112 11.13 -15.11 -16.06
C MET A 112 11.45 -14.93 -17.55
N THR A 113 11.96 -15.99 -18.19
CA THR A 113 12.32 -16.00 -19.62
C THR A 113 11.15 -16.34 -20.57
N TYR A 114 9.94 -16.47 -20.03
CA TYR A 114 8.73 -16.81 -20.77
C TYR A 114 7.93 -15.56 -21.14
N SER A 115 7.04 -15.68 -22.13
CA SER A 115 6.12 -14.60 -22.47
C SER A 115 4.83 -14.69 -21.64
N LYS A 116 4.50 -13.61 -20.92
CA LYS A 116 3.27 -13.55 -20.14
C LYS A 116 2.83 -12.11 -19.86
N ASN A 117 1.53 -11.88 -19.95
CA ASN A 117 0.88 -10.69 -19.41
C ASN A 117 0.23 -11.02 -18.05
N TYR A 118 0.60 -10.28 -17.02
CA TYR A 118 0.01 -10.34 -15.69
C TYR A 118 -1.08 -9.28 -15.55
N LYS A 119 -2.19 -9.64 -14.92
CA LYS A 119 -3.17 -8.62 -14.50
C LYS A 119 -2.54 -7.65 -13.51
N LYS A 120 -1.65 -8.15 -12.64
CA LYS A 120 -0.93 -7.33 -11.68
C LYS A 120 0.37 -7.98 -11.21
N LEU A 121 1.48 -7.25 -11.26
CA LEU A 121 2.75 -7.68 -10.66
C LEU A 121 3.08 -6.81 -9.45
N HIS A 122 3.67 -7.43 -8.44
CA HIS A 122 4.19 -6.76 -7.27
C HIS A 122 5.72 -6.74 -7.33
N VAL A 123 6.33 -5.62 -6.98
CA VAL A 123 7.78 -5.42 -6.87
C VAL A 123 8.08 -4.61 -5.62
N THR A 124 9.32 -4.66 -5.13
CA THR A 124 9.79 -3.81 -4.03
C THR A 124 10.75 -2.73 -4.55
N ASP A 125 10.92 -1.67 -3.78
CA ASP A 125 12.03 -0.72 -3.94
C ASP A 125 13.40 -1.42 -3.93
N LYS A 126 13.56 -2.44 -3.06
CA LYS A 126 14.77 -3.27 -3.00
C LYS A 126 15.07 -4.01 -4.32
N LEU A 127 14.05 -4.49 -5.04
CA LEU A 127 14.25 -5.12 -6.35
C LEU A 127 14.87 -4.13 -7.35
N PHE A 128 14.46 -2.85 -7.32
CA PHE A 128 15.05 -1.85 -8.21
C PHE A 128 16.53 -1.64 -7.91
N GLU A 129 16.91 -1.63 -6.63
CA GLU A 129 18.32 -1.58 -6.22
C GLU A 129 19.08 -2.84 -6.65
N ASP A 130 18.51 -4.04 -6.47
CA ASP A 130 19.17 -5.28 -6.89
C ASP A 130 19.46 -5.31 -8.38
N ILE A 131 18.54 -4.80 -9.20
CA ILE A 131 18.75 -4.67 -10.65
C ILE A 131 19.87 -3.67 -10.94
N ALA A 132 19.87 -2.49 -10.29
CA ALA A 132 20.91 -1.48 -10.48
C ALA A 132 22.30 -2.02 -10.09
N GLU A 133 22.39 -2.67 -8.93
CA GLU A 133 23.61 -3.27 -8.42
C GLU A 133 24.13 -4.38 -9.34
N TYR A 134 23.23 -5.25 -9.80
CA TYR A 134 23.58 -6.29 -10.76
C TYR A 134 24.14 -5.68 -12.06
N CYS A 135 23.50 -4.65 -12.61
CA CYS A 135 23.96 -4.01 -13.85
C CYS A 135 25.33 -3.34 -13.70
N ILE A 136 25.58 -2.69 -12.56
CA ILE A 136 26.88 -2.07 -12.24
C ILE A 136 27.97 -3.13 -12.10
N SER A 137 27.71 -4.19 -11.33
CA SER A 137 28.68 -5.29 -11.15
C SER A 137 29.10 -5.99 -12.45
N LYS A 138 28.28 -5.87 -13.50
CA LYS A 138 28.50 -6.48 -14.82
C LYS A 138 29.10 -5.53 -15.85
N SER A 139 29.34 -4.28 -15.50
CA SER A 139 29.64 -3.23 -16.46
C SER A 139 30.85 -2.39 -16.06
N LYS A 140 31.60 -1.89 -17.04
CA LYS A 140 32.76 -1.02 -16.78
C LYS A 140 32.44 0.47 -16.85
N ASN A 141 31.35 0.81 -17.51
CA ASN A 141 30.92 2.17 -17.77
C ASN A 141 29.39 2.26 -17.84
N LYS A 142 28.87 3.49 -17.89
CA LYS A 142 27.44 3.79 -17.91
C LYS A 142 26.71 3.19 -19.12
N GLU A 143 27.33 3.20 -20.30
CA GLU A 143 26.71 2.67 -21.53
C GLU A 143 26.57 1.15 -21.48
N GLU A 144 27.58 0.43 -21.00
CA GLU A 144 27.52 -1.01 -20.75
C GLU A 144 26.46 -1.34 -19.70
N CYS A 145 26.38 -0.55 -18.63
CA CYS A 145 25.37 -0.71 -17.57
C CYS A 145 23.95 -0.66 -18.13
N PHE A 146 23.65 0.32 -19.00
CA PHE A 146 22.34 0.42 -19.61
C PHE A 146 22.05 -0.67 -20.65
N LYS A 147 23.08 -1.19 -21.34
CA LYS A 147 22.92 -2.39 -22.17
C LYS A 147 22.59 -3.63 -21.32
N GLU A 148 23.20 -3.76 -20.15
CA GLU A 148 22.91 -4.87 -19.23
C GLU A 148 21.53 -4.72 -18.59
N LEU A 149 21.13 -3.50 -18.25
CA LEU A 149 19.77 -3.19 -17.79
C LEU A 149 18.72 -3.62 -18.81
N ASP A 150 18.96 -3.29 -20.08
CA ASP A 150 18.07 -3.65 -21.19
C ASP A 150 17.93 -5.18 -21.32
N LYS A 151 19.02 -5.95 -21.15
CA LYS A 151 18.96 -7.42 -21.16
C LYS A 151 18.31 -8.02 -19.93
N THR A 152 18.50 -7.40 -18.77
CA THR A 152 18.00 -7.89 -17.47
C THR A 152 16.48 -7.78 -17.39
N ILE A 153 15.91 -6.67 -17.87
CA ILE A 153 14.47 -6.45 -17.88
C ILE A 153 13.90 -6.89 -19.23
N LEU A 154 13.29 -8.08 -19.26
CA LEU A 154 12.73 -8.65 -20.49
C LEU A 154 11.35 -8.05 -20.81
N SER A 155 11.15 -7.66 -22.07
CA SER A 155 9.85 -7.23 -22.62
C SER A 155 8.89 -8.39 -22.88
N ALA A 156 9.34 -9.64 -22.73
CA ALA A 156 8.47 -10.82 -22.79
C ALA A 156 7.45 -10.84 -21.63
N ILE A 157 7.77 -10.18 -20.53
CA ILE A 157 6.89 -9.97 -19.38
C ILE A 157 6.18 -8.63 -19.54
N SER A 158 4.87 -8.61 -19.28
CA SER A 158 4.07 -7.38 -19.21
C SER A 158 3.08 -7.44 -18.06
N CYS A 159 2.57 -6.29 -17.63
CA CYS A 159 1.47 -6.25 -16.68
C CYS A 159 0.54 -5.03 -16.84
N ASP A 160 -0.76 -5.23 -16.61
CA ASP A 160 -1.73 -4.12 -16.67
C ASP A 160 -1.55 -3.15 -15.48
N LYS A 161 -1.19 -3.69 -14.30
CA LYS A 161 -0.94 -2.92 -13.08
C LYS A 161 0.36 -3.32 -12.39
N LEU A 162 1.23 -2.36 -12.10
CA LEU A 162 2.42 -2.58 -11.29
C LEU A 162 2.19 -2.09 -9.86
N ALA A 163 2.32 -2.98 -8.89
CA ALA A 163 2.24 -2.68 -7.47
C ALA A 163 3.65 -2.55 -6.88
N ILE A 164 4.06 -1.35 -6.51
CA ILE A 164 5.38 -1.07 -5.94
C ILE A 164 5.24 -1.01 -4.42
N TRP A 165 6.03 -1.81 -3.71
CA TRP A 165 6.10 -1.83 -2.25
C TRP A 165 7.32 -1.02 -1.84
N ILE A 166 7.10 0.06 -1.10
CA ILE A 166 8.14 1.03 -0.74
C ILE A 166 8.26 1.05 0.77
N SER A 167 9.48 0.87 1.27
CA SER A 167 9.77 0.87 2.70
C SER A 167 10.19 2.27 3.16
N GLU A 168 9.61 2.73 4.27
CA GLU A 168 9.90 4.04 4.85
C GLU A 168 11.16 4.03 5.73
N THR A 169 11.54 2.86 6.25
CA THR A 169 12.66 2.75 7.19
C THR A 169 13.68 1.70 6.78
N ARG A 170 14.45 2.01 5.73
CA ARG A 170 15.63 1.21 5.36
C ARG A 170 16.89 1.87 5.92
N VAL A 171 17.94 1.07 6.08
CA VAL A 171 19.17 1.38 6.81
C VAL A 171 20.33 1.23 5.85
N ILE A 172 21.12 2.29 5.70
CA ILE A 172 22.43 2.22 5.06
C ILE A 172 23.36 1.46 6.01
N PRO A 173 24.15 0.48 5.53
CA PRO A 173 25.16 -0.17 6.37
C PRO A 173 26.03 0.86 7.08
N ASP A 174 26.30 0.63 8.38
CA ASP A 174 27.08 1.52 9.24
C ASP A 174 26.42 2.87 9.60
N GLU A 175 25.18 3.13 9.17
CA GLU A 175 24.40 4.29 9.60
C GLU A 175 23.22 3.84 10.49
N GLU A 176 22.95 4.59 11.56
CA GLU A 176 21.79 4.32 12.43
C GLU A 176 20.48 4.93 11.87
N MET A 177 20.60 5.87 10.94
CA MET A 177 19.46 6.61 10.41
C MET A 177 18.62 5.72 9.49
N ARG A 178 17.36 5.55 9.86
CA ARG A 178 16.35 4.88 9.03
C ARG A 178 15.69 5.89 8.13
N ASP A 179 15.65 5.60 6.84
CA ASP A 179 15.00 6.48 5.89
C ASP A 179 14.39 5.76 4.69
N HIS A 180 13.49 6.45 3.99
CA HIS A 180 13.05 6.08 2.66
C HIS A 180 14.22 6.32 1.71
N MET A 181 14.68 5.25 1.07
CA MET A 181 15.88 5.25 0.26
C MET A 181 15.63 5.68 -1.17
N HIS A 182 16.68 6.23 -1.79
CA HIS A 182 16.66 6.53 -3.21
C HIS A 182 16.40 5.27 -4.04
N MET A 183 15.56 5.41 -5.05
CA MET A 183 15.35 4.38 -6.07
C MET A 183 16.05 4.78 -7.38
N PRO A 184 16.58 3.83 -8.16
CA PRO A 184 17.23 4.11 -9.44
C PRO A 184 16.17 4.37 -10.54
N ARG A 185 16.07 5.62 -10.98
CA ARG A 185 15.00 6.08 -11.89
C ARG A 185 14.95 5.32 -13.21
N GLU A 186 16.10 5.07 -13.83
CA GLU A 186 16.18 4.43 -15.15
C GLU A 186 15.76 2.96 -15.08
N VAL A 187 15.95 2.29 -13.95
CA VAL A 187 15.42 0.93 -13.70
C VAL A 187 13.89 0.97 -13.67
N ILE A 188 13.31 1.90 -12.91
CA ILE A 188 11.86 2.10 -12.83
C ILE A 188 11.29 2.37 -14.22
N ASP A 189 11.84 3.33 -14.95
CA ASP A 189 11.35 3.72 -16.28
C ASP A 189 11.49 2.57 -17.30
N THR A 190 12.56 1.77 -17.22
CA THR A 190 12.75 0.60 -18.09
C THR A 190 11.69 -0.47 -17.81
N ILE A 191 11.40 -0.77 -16.54
CA ILE A 191 10.33 -1.69 -16.14
C ILE A 191 8.98 -1.18 -16.67
N LEU A 192 8.64 0.09 -16.42
CA LEU A 192 7.35 0.66 -16.80
C LEU A 192 7.14 0.62 -18.32
N ARG A 193 8.18 0.91 -19.12
CA ARG A 193 8.13 0.83 -20.59
C ARG A 193 8.04 -0.62 -21.07
N LYS A 194 8.99 -1.46 -20.69
CA LYS A 194 9.10 -2.83 -21.23
C LYS A 194 7.94 -3.72 -20.82
N TRP A 195 7.40 -3.52 -19.63
CA TRP A 195 6.25 -4.28 -19.14
C TRP A 195 4.91 -3.65 -19.54
N ASN A 196 4.92 -2.55 -20.31
CA ASN A 196 3.73 -1.87 -20.84
C ASN A 196 2.68 -1.55 -19.75
N VAL A 197 3.15 -0.97 -18.64
CA VAL A 197 2.33 -0.74 -17.45
C VAL A 197 1.29 0.36 -17.70
N LYS A 198 0.00 0.07 -17.43
CA LYS A 198 -1.11 1.02 -17.64
C LYS A 198 -1.49 1.79 -16.38
N SER A 199 -1.35 1.17 -15.21
CA SER A 199 -1.71 1.76 -13.92
C SER A 199 -0.74 1.32 -12.82
N ILE A 200 -0.61 2.14 -11.79
CA ILE A 200 0.37 1.91 -10.72
C ILE A 200 -0.35 1.83 -9.38
N LYS A 201 0.14 0.97 -8.48
CA LYS A 201 -0.26 0.94 -7.08
C LYS A 201 0.96 1.08 -6.18
N LEU A 202 1.07 2.18 -5.45
CA LEU A 202 2.08 2.37 -4.40
C LEU A 202 1.55 1.81 -3.08
N ASN A 203 2.28 0.87 -2.48
CA ASN A 203 2.03 0.37 -1.14
C ASN A 203 3.18 0.88 -0.27
N ILE A 204 2.91 1.89 0.54
CA ILE A 204 3.91 2.45 1.45
C ILE A 204 3.86 1.65 2.75
N LEU A 205 5.02 1.16 3.17
CA LEU A 205 5.21 0.25 4.30
C LEU A 205 6.21 0.87 5.26
N HIS A 206 5.94 0.83 6.56
CA HIS A 206 6.88 1.34 7.56
C HIS A 206 8.22 0.60 7.49
N TYR A 207 8.21 -0.72 7.69
CA TYR A 207 9.38 -1.57 7.57
C TYR A 207 9.09 -2.88 6.81
N THR A 208 10.13 -3.45 6.22
CA THR A 208 10.13 -4.76 5.53
C THR A 208 11.29 -5.62 6.04
N ASN A 209 11.41 -6.86 5.55
CA ASN A 209 12.60 -7.70 5.81
C ASN A 209 13.84 -7.28 5.04
N GLU A 210 13.69 -6.36 4.09
CA GLU A 210 14.78 -5.85 3.27
C GLU A 210 15.27 -4.52 3.86
N SER A 211 15.57 -4.55 5.16
CA SER A 211 15.91 -3.33 5.90
C SER A 211 17.23 -2.74 5.46
N GLU A 212 18.17 -3.53 4.97
CA GLU A 212 19.49 -3.05 4.55
C GLU A 212 19.50 -2.59 3.09
N CYS A 213 20.20 -1.49 2.85
CA CYS A 213 20.38 -0.89 1.54
C CYS A 213 21.57 -1.50 0.81
N ARG A 214 21.42 -1.70 -0.51
CA ARG A 214 22.59 -1.85 -1.36
C ARG A 214 23.03 -0.47 -1.81
N ILE A 215 24.28 -0.13 -1.51
CA ILE A 215 24.79 1.24 -1.65
C ILE A 215 25.89 1.37 -2.71
N GLU A 216 26.37 0.27 -3.27
CA GLU A 216 27.44 0.33 -4.27
C GLU A 216 26.93 1.03 -5.53
N TRP A 217 25.69 0.80 -5.94
CA TRP A 217 25.09 1.58 -7.04
C TRP A 217 25.00 3.09 -6.78
N LEU A 218 24.93 3.51 -5.51
CA LEU A 218 24.92 4.93 -5.14
C LEU A 218 26.29 5.58 -5.35
N GLN A 219 27.38 4.82 -5.41
CA GLN A 219 28.73 5.36 -5.63
C GLN A 219 28.94 5.82 -7.07
N TYR A 220 28.10 5.37 -8.00
CA TYR A 220 28.16 5.72 -9.42
C TYR A 220 27.06 6.72 -9.79
N ASP A 221 27.35 7.59 -10.76
CA ASP A 221 26.39 8.54 -11.35
C ASP A 221 25.62 7.94 -12.54
N TYR A 222 25.57 6.60 -12.62
CA TYR A 222 24.95 5.89 -13.72
C TYR A 222 23.43 6.05 -13.68
N PHE A 223 22.84 5.98 -12.48
CA PHE A 223 21.41 6.08 -12.26
C PHE A 223 21.03 7.40 -11.58
N THR A 224 19.93 8.00 -12.03
CA THR A 224 19.33 9.15 -11.35
C THR A 224 18.63 8.67 -10.08
N ARG A 225 18.95 9.31 -8.95
CA ARG A 225 18.39 9.00 -7.63
C ARG A 225 17.05 9.71 -7.46
N VAL A 226 16.00 8.99 -7.07
CA VAL A 226 14.68 9.60 -6.81
C VAL A 226 14.04 9.05 -5.54
N ARG A 227 13.35 9.92 -4.77
CA ARG A 227 12.46 9.53 -3.67
C ARG A 227 11.13 10.27 -3.77
N LEU A 228 10.12 9.70 -3.13
CA LEU A 228 8.80 10.32 -3.02
C LEU A 228 8.74 11.47 -2.01
N LYS A 229 9.79 11.66 -1.20
CA LYS A 229 9.87 12.72 -0.19
C LYS A 229 10.94 13.77 -0.48
N ASP A 230 11.65 13.65 -1.60
CA ASP A 230 12.61 14.66 -2.03
C ASP A 230 11.87 15.95 -2.41
N PRO A 231 12.53 17.13 -2.39
CA PRO A 231 11.91 18.36 -2.86
C PRO A 231 11.38 18.20 -4.29
N TYR A 232 10.07 18.40 -4.46
CA TYR A 232 9.43 17.96 -5.69
C TYR A 232 10.01 18.63 -6.94
N TRP A 233 10.49 19.87 -6.84
CA TRP A 233 11.07 20.64 -7.95
C TRP A 233 12.34 20.00 -8.54
N GLU A 234 13.06 19.18 -7.77
CA GLU A 234 14.26 18.46 -8.20
C GLU A 234 13.91 17.18 -8.99
N THR A 235 12.72 16.62 -8.74
CA THR A 235 12.25 15.42 -9.40
C THR A 235 11.86 15.73 -10.86
N LYS A 236 12.58 15.14 -11.82
CA LYS A 236 12.22 15.26 -13.24
C LYS A 236 10.91 14.52 -13.55
N GLN A 237 10.04 15.18 -14.30
CA GLN A 237 8.79 14.58 -14.76
C GLN A 237 9.06 13.46 -15.77
N SER A 238 8.40 12.32 -15.60
CA SER A 238 8.39 11.22 -16.57
C SER A 238 7.59 11.61 -17.82
N ASP A 239 7.96 11.04 -18.95
CA ASP A 239 7.20 11.10 -20.20
C ASP A 239 6.13 9.99 -20.28
N LEU A 240 6.14 9.03 -19.36
CA LEU A 240 5.17 7.94 -19.28
C LEU A 240 3.88 8.41 -18.59
N LYS A 241 2.77 8.43 -19.32
CA LYS A 241 1.44 8.77 -18.76
C LYS A 241 0.67 7.51 -18.40
N PHE A 242 0.13 7.47 -17.18
CA PHE A 242 -0.63 6.35 -16.64
C PHE A 242 -2.11 6.70 -16.51
N ASN A 243 -2.96 5.67 -16.64
CA ASN A 243 -4.40 5.80 -16.48
C ASN A 243 -4.76 6.36 -15.11
N HIS A 244 -4.17 5.80 -14.06
CA HIS A 244 -4.33 6.23 -12.69
C HIS A 244 -3.21 5.67 -11.78
N VAL A 245 -3.03 6.33 -10.63
CA VAL A 245 -2.15 5.86 -9.54
C VAL A 245 -2.97 5.61 -8.29
N GLU A 246 -2.91 4.38 -7.77
CA GLU A 246 -3.45 4.00 -6.46
C GLU A 246 -2.37 4.09 -5.39
N VAL A 247 -2.71 4.61 -4.20
CA VAL A 247 -1.80 4.70 -3.07
C VAL A 247 -2.45 4.10 -1.84
N SER A 248 -1.79 3.12 -1.24
CA SER A 248 -2.21 2.51 0.02
C SER A 248 -1.19 2.86 1.10
N LEU A 249 -1.65 3.64 2.09
CA LEU A 249 -0.90 3.97 3.30
C LEU A 249 -1.28 3.05 4.48
N SER A 250 -1.87 1.88 4.18
CA SER A 250 -2.39 0.98 5.21
C SER A 250 -1.35 0.50 6.22
N TYR A 251 -0.08 0.45 5.81
CA TYR A 251 1.03 -0.01 6.66
C TYR A 251 2.15 1.01 6.77
N SER A 252 1.89 2.25 6.33
CA SER A 252 2.81 3.38 6.43
C SER A 252 2.72 4.00 7.81
N LEU A 253 3.86 4.24 8.43
CA LEU A 253 3.97 5.02 9.65
C LEU A 253 4.26 6.49 9.33
N ASP A 254 5.29 6.74 8.55
CA ASP A 254 5.91 8.07 8.48
C ASP A 254 5.25 8.93 7.41
N CYS A 255 4.88 8.34 6.27
CA CYS A 255 4.13 9.01 5.22
C CYS A 255 2.71 9.37 5.68
N VAL A 256 1.99 8.48 6.37
CA VAL A 256 0.64 8.81 6.89
C VAL A 256 0.67 9.90 7.97
N LYS A 257 1.74 9.93 8.79
CA LYS A 257 2.00 10.99 9.76
C LYS A 257 2.37 12.29 9.06
N GLY A 258 3.23 12.24 8.04
CA GLY A 258 3.69 13.42 7.29
C GLY A 258 2.62 14.02 6.39
N LEU A 259 1.74 13.21 5.81
CA LEU A 259 0.74 13.70 4.89
C LEU A 259 -0.26 14.62 5.59
N GLY A 260 -0.32 15.87 5.13
CA GLY A 260 -1.22 16.87 5.71
C GLY A 260 -0.69 17.53 6.98
N ASN A 261 0.60 17.39 7.29
CA ASN A 261 1.28 18.14 8.35
C ASN A 261 2.43 18.95 7.75
N LEU A 262 2.70 20.14 8.29
CA LEU A 262 3.82 20.97 7.84
C LEU A 262 5.16 20.44 8.40
N PRO A 263 6.31 20.72 7.77
CA PRO A 263 7.60 20.16 8.17
C PRO A 263 7.95 20.32 9.66
N GLY A 264 7.56 21.44 10.31
CA GLY A 264 7.81 21.68 11.73
C GLY A 264 6.85 20.95 12.69
N GLU A 265 5.83 20.26 12.19
CA GLU A 265 4.78 19.60 13.00
C GLU A 265 4.98 18.09 13.12
N THR A 266 5.95 17.54 12.39
CA THR A 266 6.32 16.13 12.43
C THR A 266 7.74 16.03 12.94
N GLU A 267 7.96 15.22 13.96
CA GLU A 267 9.31 14.89 14.43
C GLU A 267 9.68 13.45 14.01
N PRO A 268 10.72 13.26 13.18
CA PRO A 268 11.43 14.28 12.39
C PRO A 268 10.60 14.79 11.17
N PRO A 269 10.93 15.97 10.60
CA PRO A 269 10.35 16.45 9.36
C PRO A 269 10.60 15.44 8.23
N ALA A 270 9.58 14.71 7.82
CA ALA A 270 9.78 13.54 6.98
C ALA A 270 9.69 13.81 5.46
N GLY A 271 9.57 15.08 5.04
CA GLY A 271 9.53 15.49 3.62
C GLY A 271 8.31 15.02 2.82
N TYR A 272 7.36 14.35 3.46
CA TYR A 272 6.17 13.76 2.83
C TYR A 272 5.09 14.80 2.43
N ASP A 273 5.31 16.08 2.71
CA ASP A 273 4.60 17.18 2.06
C ASP A 273 4.84 17.15 0.53
N ASN A 274 6.01 16.67 0.08
CA ASN A 274 6.33 16.52 -1.35
C ASN A 274 5.73 15.25 -1.99
N PHE A 275 5.02 14.43 -1.23
CA PHE A 275 4.61 13.09 -1.67
C PHE A 275 3.70 13.09 -2.90
N ILE A 276 2.62 13.88 -2.87
CA ILE A 276 1.66 13.95 -3.99
C ILE A 276 2.30 14.58 -5.24
N PRO A 277 3.02 15.72 -5.15
CA PRO A 277 3.77 16.25 -6.29
C PRO A 277 4.77 15.26 -6.89
N ASN A 278 5.53 14.53 -6.05
CA ASN A 278 6.49 13.53 -6.53
C ASN A 278 5.80 12.34 -7.22
N ILE A 279 4.64 11.90 -6.74
CA ILE A 279 3.85 10.88 -7.45
C ILE A 279 3.54 11.35 -8.88
N ARG A 280 3.14 12.61 -9.07
CA ARG A 280 2.80 13.13 -10.41
C ARG A 280 4.01 13.29 -11.31
N ARG A 281 5.19 13.56 -10.74
CA ARG A 281 6.43 13.68 -11.50
C ARG A 281 6.98 12.31 -11.88
N LEU A 282 7.02 11.36 -10.97
CA LEU A 282 7.49 10.00 -11.26
C LEU A 282 6.47 9.21 -12.11
N PHE A 283 5.18 9.39 -11.83
CA PHE A 283 4.07 8.67 -12.44
C PHE A 283 2.98 9.64 -12.94
N PRO A 284 3.23 10.40 -14.02
CA PRO A 284 2.27 11.33 -14.59
C PRO A 284 0.91 10.71 -14.80
N THR A 285 -0.11 11.31 -14.18
CA THR A 285 -1.49 10.85 -14.26
C THR A 285 -2.47 11.99 -14.01
N ASP A 286 -3.67 11.81 -14.54
CA ASP A 286 -4.82 12.68 -14.30
C ASP A 286 -5.69 12.16 -13.15
N GLN A 287 -5.39 10.98 -12.58
CA GLN A 287 -6.18 10.38 -11.50
C GLN A 287 -5.32 9.73 -10.42
N ILE A 288 -5.46 10.20 -9.17
CA ILE A 288 -4.82 9.62 -8.00
C ILE A 288 -5.90 9.17 -7.01
N LEU A 289 -5.81 7.92 -6.56
CA LEU A 289 -6.71 7.32 -5.57
C LEU A 289 -5.88 6.94 -4.34
N MET A 290 -6.12 7.55 -3.19
CA MET A 290 -5.35 7.34 -1.98
C MET A 290 -6.20 6.81 -0.83
N GLU A 291 -5.66 5.85 -0.10
CA GLU A 291 -6.30 5.26 1.07
C GLU A 291 -5.41 5.41 2.31
N LEU A 292 -5.80 6.33 3.20
CA LEU A 292 -5.14 6.65 4.48
C LEU A 292 -5.76 5.79 5.59
N THR A 293 -5.40 4.52 5.60
CA THR A 293 -5.96 3.56 6.56
C THR A 293 -4.87 2.89 7.36
N HIS A 294 -4.04 3.68 8.03
CA HIS A 294 -3.09 3.06 8.92
C HIS A 294 -3.84 2.46 10.12
N TRP A 295 -3.71 1.15 10.31
CA TRP A 295 -4.42 0.42 11.37
C TRP A 295 -3.92 0.81 12.78
N TYR A 296 -2.73 1.41 12.90
CA TYR A 296 -2.15 1.85 14.18
C TYR A 296 -2.22 3.38 14.38
N PHE A 297 -2.29 4.16 13.30
CA PHE A 297 -2.34 5.63 13.37
C PHE A 297 -3.65 6.09 12.76
N VAL A 298 -4.71 5.99 13.57
CA VAL A 298 -5.83 6.87 13.36
C VAL A 298 -5.35 8.26 13.82
N PRO A 299 -5.33 9.28 12.94
CA PRO A 299 -4.87 10.63 13.28
C PRO A 299 -5.56 11.09 14.57
N LYS A 300 -4.87 11.75 15.50
CA LYS A 300 -5.45 12.28 16.77
C LYS A 300 -5.48 13.80 16.82
N ILE A 301 -5.33 14.45 15.67
CA ILE A 301 -5.09 15.88 15.52
C ILE A 301 -6.28 16.49 14.77
N ASP A 302 -6.49 17.79 14.97
CA ASP A 302 -7.43 18.66 14.25
C ASP A 302 -7.59 18.27 12.77
N ILE A 303 -8.78 17.75 12.45
CA ILE A 303 -9.13 17.30 11.11
C ILE A 303 -9.25 18.45 10.14
N GLU A 304 -9.74 19.62 10.55
CA GLU A 304 -9.89 20.78 9.68
C GLU A 304 -8.52 21.31 9.25
N LYS A 305 -7.57 21.36 10.20
CA LYS A 305 -6.18 21.69 9.91
C LYS A 305 -5.57 20.69 8.93
N LYS A 306 -5.73 19.39 9.17
CA LYS A 306 -5.22 18.34 8.27
C LYS A 306 -5.84 18.43 6.88
N MET A 307 -7.15 18.67 6.78
CA MET A 307 -7.85 18.94 5.51
C MET A 307 -7.27 20.15 4.79
N SER A 308 -7.02 21.25 5.50
CA SER A 308 -6.47 22.49 4.94
C SER A 308 -5.04 22.29 4.45
N THR A 309 -4.20 21.58 5.19
CA THR A 309 -2.82 21.30 4.80
C THR A 309 -2.75 20.35 3.60
N ILE A 310 -3.58 19.30 3.55
CA ILE A 310 -3.67 18.43 2.37
C ILE A 310 -4.08 19.25 1.16
N LEU A 311 -5.09 20.13 1.30
CA LEU A 311 -5.52 21.02 0.23
C LEU A 311 -4.36 21.87 -0.28
N LYS A 312 -3.64 22.53 0.65
CA LYS A 312 -2.47 23.36 0.35
C LYS A 312 -1.42 22.58 -0.44
N VAL A 313 -1.02 21.40 0.04
CA VAL A 313 -0.03 20.51 -0.60
C VAL A 313 -0.46 20.13 -2.02
N VAL A 314 -1.70 19.72 -2.19
CA VAL A 314 -2.23 19.33 -3.51
C VAL A 314 -2.34 20.55 -4.44
N THR A 315 -2.43 21.77 -3.91
CA THR A 315 -2.44 22.98 -4.74
C THR A 315 -1.06 23.62 -4.96
N MET A 316 0.03 23.00 -4.46
CA MET A 316 1.39 23.58 -4.57
C MET A 316 1.87 23.69 -6.03
N GLU A 317 1.45 22.80 -6.92
CA GLU A 317 1.64 23.01 -8.37
C GLU A 317 0.28 23.27 -9.04
N ILE A 318 0.26 24.10 -10.08
CA ILE A 318 -0.96 24.33 -10.87
C ILE A 318 -1.27 23.06 -11.64
N HIS A 319 -2.30 22.34 -11.20
CA HIS A 319 -2.67 21.04 -11.76
C HIS A 319 -3.79 21.16 -12.78
N LYS A 320 -3.48 20.97 -14.06
CA LYS A 320 -4.52 20.84 -15.10
C LYS A 320 -5.10 19.42 -15.07
N LYS A 321 -6.43 19.29 -15.06
CA LYS A 321 -7.18 18.03 -15.27
C LYS A 321 -6.92 16.91 -14.25
N LEU A 322 -6.50 17.23 -13.02
CA LEU A 322 -6.27 16.21 -11.99
C LEU A 322 -7.57 15.89 -11.23
N SER A 323 -7.85 14.61 -11.04
CA SER A 323 -8.78 14.09 -10.02
C SER A 323 -7.97 13.42 -8.91
N LEU A 324 -8.13 13.91 -7.69
CA LEU A 324 -7.56 13.31 -6.50
C LEU A 324 -8.69 12.83 -5.59
N ASP A 325 -8.72 11.55 -5.26
CA ASP A 325 -9.67 10.97 -4.32
C ASP A 325 -8.92 10.39 -3.12
N ILE A 326 -9.12 10.94 -1.94
CA ILE A 326 -8.48 10.50 -0.70
C ILE A 326 -9.55 9.92 0.22
N LYS A 327 -9.36 8.68 0.67
CA LYS A 327 -10.15 8.07 1.75
C LYS A 327 -9.39 8.16 3.06
N PHE A 328 -9.97 8.82 4.04
CA PHE A 328 -9.36 9.13 5.33
C PHE A 328 -10.20 8.55 6.46
N PHE A 329 -9.58 7.87 7.42
CA PHE A 329 -10.27 7.14 8.48
C PHE A 329 -9.85 7.72 9.81
N VAL A 330 -10.82 8.14 10.63
CA VAL A 330 -10.59 8.93 11.84
C VAL A 330 -11.36 8.36 13.05
N GLU A 331 -10.89 8.65 14.27
CA GLU A 331 -11.62 8.32 15.49
C GLU A 331 -12.77 9.30 15.68
N SER A 332 -13.90 8.83 16.22
CA SER A 332 -15.02 9.72 16.55
C SER A 332 -14.65 10.90 17.44
N GLY A 333 -13.63 10.73 18.29
CA GLY A 333 -13.23 11.72 19.30
C GLY A 333 -12.64 12.98 18.70
N ILE A 334 -12.07 12.92 17.49
CA ILE A 334 -11.45 14.09 16.82
C ILE A 334 -12.51 15.00 16.21
N VAL A 335 -13.65 14.42 15.83
CA VAL A 335 -14.77 15.16 15.28
C VAL A 335 -15.47 16.00 16.37
N LYS A 336 -15.22 15.70 17.65
CA LYS A 336 -15.76 16.40 18.81
C LYS A 336 -14.68 17.25 19.43
N MET A 337 -15.04 18.46 19.83
CA MET A 337 -14.18 19.34 20.58
C MET A 337 -14.96 19.84 21.80
N LEU A 338 -14.37 19.77 22.99
CA LEU A 338 -14.96 20.45 24.15
C LEU A 338 -14.62 21.93 24.03
N ASN A 339 -15.63 22.78 23.92
CA ASN A 339 -15.42 24.21 24.01
C ASN A 339 -15.19 24.58 25.48
N GLU A 340 -14.00 25.11 25.78
CA GLU A 340 -13.58 25.45 27.14
C GLU A 340 -14.38 26.62 27.74
N GLU A 341 -14.89 27.53 26.90
CA GLU A 341 -15.67 28.69 27.33
C GLU A 341 -17.12 28.33 27.66
N THR A 342 -17.74 27.49 26.83
CA THR A 342 -19.15 27.09 27.01
C THR A 342 -19.30 25.80 27.81
N ASN A 343 -18.21 25.06 28.01
CA ASN A 343 -18.16 23.70 28.55
C ASN A 343 -19.12 22.73 27.85
N ARG A 344 -19.37 22.97 26.54
CA ARG A 344 -20.21 22.14 25.69
C ARG A 344 -19.36 21.42 24.65
N VAL A 345 -19.81 20.23 24.27
CA VAL A 345 -19.21 19.49 23.15
C VAL A 345 -19.70 20.13 21.86
N GLU A 346 -18.77 20.65 21.07
CA GLU A 346 -19.00 21.17 19.72
C GLU A 346 -18.47 20.17 18.69
N LEU A 347 -19.01 20.25 17.48
CA LEU A 347 -18.61 19.41 16.37
C LEU A 347 -17.79 20.23 15.38
N LEU A 348 -16.67 19.65 14.91
CA LEU A 348 -15.81 20.32 13.93
C LEU A 348 -16.58 20.57 12.62
N GLY A 349 -16.39 21.78 12.09
CA GLY A 349 -16.94 22.27 10.87
C GLY A 349 -16.15 21.82 9.63
N VAL A 350 -16.51 22.43 8.50
CA VAL A 350 -15.87 22.15 7.22
C VAL A 350 -14.80 23.20 6.96
N ALA A 351 -13.56 22.75 6.75
CA ALA A 351 -12.44 23.62 6.40
C ALA A 351 -12.75 24.48 5.15
N SER A 352 -12.27 25.72 5.17
CA SER A 352 -12.42 26.66 4.05
C SER A 352 -11.89 26.08 2.73
N GLY A 353 -12.61 26.33 1.64
CA GLY A 353 -12.30 25.83 0.30
C GLY A 353 -12.91 24.46 -0.05
N TYR A 354 -13.48 23.75 0.93
CA TYR A 354 -14.26 22.53 0.68
C TYR A 354 -15.76 22.80 0.67
N VAL A 355 -16.46 22.05 -0.17
CA VAL A 355 -17.92 21.97 -0.21
C VAL A 355 -18.34 20.59 0.26
N HIS A 356 -19.20 20.54 1.26
CA HIS A 356 -19.78 19.32 1.78
C HIS A 356 -20.79 18.71 0.80
N GLN A 357 -20.77 17.39 0.65
CA GLN A 357 -21.80 16.63 -0.09
C GLN A 357 -22.71 15.90 0.90
N GLU A 358 -24.02 16.13 0.78
CA GLU A 358 -25.04 15.54 1.68
C GLU A 358 -25.08 14.00 1.61
N LYS A 359 -24.68 13.42 0.48
CA LYS A 359 -24.75 11.98 0.28
C LYS A 359 -23.74 11.24 1.17
N ARG A 360 -24.27 10.34 1.99
CA ARG A 360 -23.49 9.44 2.84
C ARG A 360 -22.81 8.34 2.02
N LEU A 361 -21.59 8.02 2.44
CA LEU A 361 -20.81 6.92 1.92
C LEU A 361 -20.78 5.81 2.97
N HIS A 362 -20.90 4.56 2.52
CA HIS A 362 -20.75 3.40 3.37
C HIS A 362 -19.56 2.57 2.88
N CYS A 363 -18.74 2.12 3.82
CA CYS A 363 -17.59 1.29 3.55
C CYS A 363 -17.53 0.17 4.58
N PHE A 364 -17.30 -1.07 4.13
CA PHE A 364 -17.02 -2.18 5.03
C PHE A 364 -15.53 -2.42 5.04
N LYS A 365 -14.93 -2.39 6.25
CA LYS A 365 -13.50 -2.60 6.39
C LYS A 365 -13.19 -3.39 7.65
N LYS A 366 -12.29 -4.37 7.50
CA LYS A 366 -11.71 -5.08 8.64
C LYS A 366 -10.83 -4.12 9.42
N SER A 367 -11.11 -3.95 10.70
CA SER A 367 -10.24 -3.29 11.66
C SER A 367 -10.20 -4.08 12.96
N SER A 368 -9.09 -4.03 13.67
CA SER A 368 -8.93 -4.67 14.98
C SER A 368 -8.85 -3.59 16.05
N PRO A 369 -9.55 -3.72 17.19
CA PRO A 369 -9.17 -3.02 18.40
C PRO A 369 -7.76 -3.49 18.79
N PHE A 370 -6.91 -2.58 19.27
CA PHE A 370 -5.51 -2.87 19.58
C PHE A 370 -5.28 -2.84 21.09
N ASN A 371 -4.72 -3.93 21.62
CA ASN A 371 -4.06 -3.96 22.92
C ASN A 371 -2.54 -3.87 22.67
N GLY A 372 -1.94 -2.80 23.21
CA GLY A 372 -0.56 -2.30 23.00
C GLY A 372 0.55 -3.31 22.72
N ASN A 373 0.48 -4.50 23.32
CA ASN A 373 1.60 -5.45 23.41
C ASN A 373 1.35 -6.82 22.75
N HIS A 374 0.13 -7.13 22.29
CA HIS A 374 -0.23 -8.51 21.90
C HIS A 374 -0.71 -8.67 20.44
N GLY A 375 -0.68 -7.58 19.67
CA GLY A 375 -1.24 -7.58 18.32
C GLY A 375 -2.78 -7.70 18.31
N PRO A 376 -3.41 -7.84 17.14
CA PRO A 376 -4.86 -7.89 17.03
C PRO A 376 -5.42 -9.18 17.65
N GLU A 377 -6.25 -9.07 18.70
CA GLU A 377 -6.94 -10.24 19.27
C GLU A 377 -8.02 -10.78 18.32
N VAL A 378 -8.72 -9.90 17.59
CA VAL A 378 -9.78 -10.25 16.62
C VAL A 378 -9.86 -9.20 15.50
N PHE A 379 -9.93 -9.64 14.24
CA PHE A 379 -10.32 -8.76 13.13
C PHE A 379 -11.84 -8.62 13.09
N LEU A 380 -12.35 -7.46 13.43
CA LEU A 380 -13.78 -7.16 13.35
C LEU A 380 -14.11 -6.56 11.98
N ASP A 381 -15.15 -7.08 11.33
CA ASP A 381 -15.77 -6.42 10.20
C ASP A 381 -16.46 -5.16 10.73
N ASN A 382 -15.79 -4.02 10.57
CA ASN A 382 -16.33 -2.74 11.01
C ASN A 382 -17.04 -2.09 9.83
N ARG A 383 -18.27 -1.66 10.08
CA ARG A 383 -18.97 -0.75 9.17
C ARG A 383 -18.46 0.65 9.45
N TRP A 384 -17.96 1.28 8.41
CA TRP A 384 -17.51 2.65 8.39
C TRP A 384 -18.51 3.48 7.60
N ILE A 385 -18.83 4.66 8.14
CA ILE A 385 -19.69 5.63 7.49
C ILE A 385 -18.88 6.86 7.24
N GLY A 386 -18.95 7.36 6.02
CA GLY A 386 -18.18 8.50 5.60
C GLY A 386 -18.99 9.56 4.90
N ARG A 387 -18.35 10.71 4.77
CA ARG A 387 -18.83 11.88 4.03
C ARG A 387 -17.79 12.29 3.01
N ARG A 388 -18.24 12.96 1.97
CA ARG A 388 -17.38 13.52 0.95
C ARG A 388 -17.31 15.04 1.08
N PHE A 389 -16.08 15.54 1.13
CA PHE A 389 -15.74 16.95 1.01
C PHE A 389 -15.10 17.15 -0.36
N GLN A 390 -15.63 18.08 -1.14
CA GLN A 390 -15.16 18.33 -2.50
C GLN A 390 -14.59 19.73 -2.65
N MET A 391 -13.46 19.85 -3.33
CA MET A 391 -12.99 21.11 -3.88
C MET A 391 -12.93 20.97 -5.39
N ARG A 392 -13.55 21.92 -6.10
CA ARG A 392 -13.56 21.97 -7.57
C ARG A 392 -12.98 23.29 -8.03
N ASN A 393 -11.92 23.23 -8.80
CA ASN A 393 -11.39 24.37 -9.51
C ASN A 393 -11.73 24.23 -10.99
N THR A 394 -12.75 24.97 -11.44
CA THR A 394 -13.26 24.94 -12.82
C THR A 394 -12.24 25.46 -13.83
N VAL A 395 -11.41 26.43 -13.44
CA VAL A 395 -10.36 27.02 -14.30
C VAL A 395 -9.30 25.97 -14.64
N ASN A 396 -8.87 25.19 -13.64
CA ASN A 396 -7.82 24.18 -13.81
C ASN A 396 -8.37 22.77 -14.12
N GLN A 397 -9.70 22.60 -14.16
CA GLN A 397 -10.36 21.28 -14.23
C GLN A 397 -9.85 20.32 -13.15
N PHE A 398 -9.53 20.86 -11.97
CA PHE A 398 -9.02 20.10 -10.84
C PHE A 398 -10.18 19.73 -9.92
N ASN A 399 -10.30 18.43 -9.63
CA ASN A 399 -11.27 17.88 -8.71
C ASN A 399 -10.54 17.21 -7.56
N PHE A 400 -10.88 17.61 -6.35
CA PHE A 400 -10.38 16.96 -5.15
C PHE A 400 -11.55 16.48 -4.31
N ASN A 401 -11.57 15.18 -4.06
CA ASN A 401 -12.55 14.51 -3.21
C ASN A 401 -11.81 13.96 -1.99
N LEU A 402 -12.21 14.42 -0.81
CA LEU A 402 -11.78 13.85 0.45
C LEU A 402 -12.98 13.14 1.08
N ASP A 403 -12.91 11.82 1.12
CA ASP A 403 -13.88 10.97 1.81
C ASP A 403 -13.38 10.68 3.21
N VAL A 404 -14.06 11.18 4.23
CA VAL A 404 -13.68 10.90 5.63
C VAL A 404 -14.66 9.95 6.27
N TYR A 405 -14.13 8.91 6.91
CA TYR A 405 -14.88 7.80 7.50
C TYR A 405 -14.66 7.70 9.02
N ILE A 406 -15.74 7.41 9.73
CA ILE A 406 -15.78 7.03 11.15
C ILE A 406 -16.48 5.67 11.31
N LYS A 407 -16.21 4.95 12.41
CA LYS A 407 -16.92 3.69 12.68
C LYS A 407 -18.39 3.98 13.01
N GLU A 408 -19.30 3.20 12.43
CA GLU A 408 -20.74 3.33 12.67
C GLU A 408 -21.08 3.21 14.15
N LYS A 409 -20.53 2.20 14.84
CA LYS A 409 -20.75 1.98 16.27
C LYS A 409 -20.31 3.16 17.14
N GLU A 410 -19.16 3.77 16.82
CA GLU A 410 -18.68 4.95 17.56
C GLU A 410 -19.62 6.14 17.38
N LEU A 411 -20.34 6.19 16.26
CA LEU A 411 -21.34 7.20 16.04
C LEU A 411 -22.59 6.97 16.90
N GLU A 412 -23.12 5.75 16.88
CA GLU A 412 -24.31 5.35 17.63
C GLU A 412 -24.12 5.49 19.14
N GLU A 413 -22.95 5.13 19.65
CA GLU A 413 -22.67 5.10 21.09
C GLU A 413 -22.25 6.45 21.65
N LYS A 414 -21.58 7.30 20.85
CA LYS A 414 -20.90 8.48 21.40
C LYS A 414 -21.52 9.82 21.02
N PHE A 415 -22.25 9.95 19.91
CA PHE A 415 -22.73 11.27 19.46
C PHE A 415 -24.15 11.57 19.95
N ASP A 416 -24.33 12.76 20.51
CA ASP A 416 -25.63 13.27 20.95
C ASP A 416 -26.49 13.66 19.74
N LYS A 417 -27.73 13.17 19.67
CA LYS A 417 -28.66 13.47 18.59
C LYS A 417 -29.03 14.96 18.53
N GLU A 418 -29.04 15.66 19.66
CA GLU A 418 -29.40 17.09 19.74
C GLU A 418 -28.29 17.98 19.14
N LEU A 419 -27.02 17.71 19.48
CA LEU A 419 -25.87 18.41 18.90
C LEU A 419 -25.78 18.23 17.38
N LEU A 420 -26.17 17.07 16.87
CA LEU A 420 -26.23 16.79 15.43
C LEU A 420 -27.33 17.55 14.69
N GLN A 421 -28.40 17.94 15.40
CA GLN A 421 -29.46 18.79 14.85
C GLN A 421 -29.06 20.26 14.88
N GLU A 422 -28.35 20.70 15.93
CA GLU A 422 -27.85 22.07 16.08
C GLU A 422 -26.75 22.41 15.06
N TYR A 423 -25.86 21.45 14.78
CA TYR A 423 -24.74 21.62 13.84
C TYR A 423 -24.86 20.70 12.61
N PRO A 424 -25.85 20.90 11.71
CA PRO A 424 -26.15 19.98 10.61
C PRO A 424 -25.03 19.91 9.55
N ASN A 425 -24.21 20.95 9.46
CA ASN A 425 -23.06 21.06 8.57
C ASN A 425 -21.76 20.53 9.18
N SER A 426 -21.79 20.15 10.46
CA SER A 426 -20.67 19.49 11.08
C SER A 426 -20.46 18.11 10.48
N PHE A 427 -19.32 17.49 10.80
CA PHE A 427 -18.90 16.19 10.29
C PHE A 427 -19.92 15.04 10.46
N VAL A 428 -21.01 15.26 11.19
CA VAL A 428 -22.11 14.33 11.34
C VAL A 428 -23.44 15.09 11.28
N GLY A 429 -24.33 14.65 10.38
CA GLY A 429 -25.69 15.18 10.20
C GLY A 429 -26.60 14.18 9.49
N HIS A 430 -27.71 13.80 10.12
CA HIS A 430 -28.82 12.93 9.63
C HIS A 430 -28.66 11.41 9.57
N PHE A 431 -28.52 10.73 10.70
CA PHE A 431 -29.03 9.35 10.77
C PHE A 431 -30.53 9.43 10.95
N PHE A 432 -31.28 9.35 9.85
CA PHE A 432 -32.71 9.06 9.93
C PHE A 432 -32.92 7.59 10.37
N ALA A 433 -34.00 7.41 11.11
CA ALA A 433 -34.53 6.18 11.68
C ALA A 433 -34.75 5.05 10.67
#